data_AF-A0A1M5F0F4-F1
#
_entry.id   AF-A0A1M5F0F4-F1
#
_cell.length_a   1.000
_cell.length_b   1.000
_cell.length_c   1.000
_cell.angle_alpha   90.00
_cell.angle_beta   90.00
_cell.angle_gamma   90.00
#
_symmetry.space_group_name_H-M   'P 1'
#
loop_
_entity.id
_entity.type
_entity.pdbx_description
1 polymer ?
#
loop_
_entity_poly.entity_id
_entity_poly.type
_entity_poly.pdbx_seq_one_letter_code
_entity_poly.pdbx_strand_id
1 'polypeptide(L)'
;MSYMENHFDKRLDPTLLVEDAKSVVSLLLNYYPHQLQNVDSYKISKYAFGEDYHLVIRDKLKEFLFSIQSSIGEVSGRAFVDSAPVLDKAWAAKSGLGWIGKNSNLLTQKVGSFYFIAELIIDLELEYDHAVTDHCGSCTACIDSCPTQAIVAPYVVDGSKCISYFTIELKENIPVEMKGLFNDWAFGCDVCQDVCPWNRFAKPHSEPLFNANSEILSMSKKDWIEITEETFKAVFKNSPIKRAKFQGIKRNIDFLT
;
A
#
# COMPACT_ATOMS: atom_id res chain seq x y z
N MET A 1 -1.14 -17.34 -0.42
CA MET A 1 -2.00 -16.57 0.51
C MET A 1 -1.99 -17.10 1.96
N SER A 2 -1.26 -18.18 2.31
CA SER A 2 -1.33 -18.75 3.68
C SER A 2 -0.90 -17.79 4.80
N TYR A 3 -0.21 -16.68 4.50
CA TYR A 3 0.05 -15.61 5.47
C TYR A 3 -1.21 -15.01 6.08
N MET A 4 -2.31 -14.91 5.32
CA MET A 4 -3.60 -14.40 5.81
C MET A 4 -4.31 -15.40 6.74
N GLU A 5 -4.03 -16.70 6.57
CA GLU A 5 -4.56 -17.78 7.41
C GLU A 5 -3.80 -17.90 8.74
N ASN A 6 -2.56 -17.42 8.79
CA ASN A 6 -1.76 -17.37 10.01
C ASN A 6 -2.23 -16.25 10.95
N HIS A 7 -2.16 -16.53 12.26
CA HIS A 7 -2.47 -15.58 13.33
C HIS A 7 -3.87 -14.97 13.27
N PHE A 8 -4.87 -15.75 12.83
CA PHE A 8 -6.26 -15.33 12.71
C PHE A 8 -6.80 -14.63 13.97
N ASP A 9 -6.58 -15.22 15.15
CA ASP A 9 -7.08 -14.66 16.42
C ASP A 9 -6.51 -13.25 16.67
N LYS A 10 -5.23 -13.03 16.37
CA LYS A 10 -4.57 -11.72 16.53
C LYS A 10 -5.10 -10.65 15.58
N ARG A 11 -5.69 -11.05 14.45
CA ARG A 11 -6.32 -10.14 13.47
C ARG A 11 -7.68 -9.65 13.94
N LEU A 12 -8.37 -10.46 14.73
CA LEU A 12 -9.70 -10.17 15.26
C LEU A 12 -9.65 -9.47 16.63
N ASP A 13 -8.61 -9.75 17.40
CA ASP A 13 -8.48 -9.27 18.77
C ASP A 13 -7.17 -8.49 18.98
N PRO A 14 -7.24 -7.14 18.99
CA PRO A 14 -6.09 -6.27 19.28
C PRO A 14 -5.46 -6.51 20.65
N THR A 15 -6.18 -7.06 21.62
CA THR A 15 -5.65 -7.34 22.98
C THR A 15 -4.58 -8.44 22.96
N LEU A 16 -4.58 -9.29 21.93
CA LEU A 16 -3.52 -10.29 21.70
C LEU A 16 -2.24 -9.69 21.09
N LEU A 17 -2.25 -8.41 20.74
CA LEU A 17 -1.11 -7.67 20.17
C LEU A 17 -0.52 -6.66 21.15
N VAL A 18 -1.36 -6.06 21.99
CA VAL A 18 -1.02 -5.10 23.03
C VAL A 18 -1.87 -5.43 24.26
N GLU A 19 -1.21 -5.75 25.38
CA GLU A 19 -1.89 -6.02 26.65
C GLU A 19 -2.72 -4.80 27.08
N ASP A 20 -3.88 -5.05 27.68
CA ASP A 20 -4.84 -4.04 28.13
C ASP A 20 -5.32 -3.04 27.05
N ALA A 21 -5.16 -3.37 25.77
CA ALA A 21 -5.62 -2.51 24.68
C ALA A 21 -7.12 -2.17 24.77
N LYS A 22 -7.43 -0.88 24.67
CA LYS A 22 -8.80 -0.35 24.68
C LYS A 22 -9.18 0.37 23.40
N SER A 23 -8.20 0.95 22.70
CA SER A 23 -8.45 1.73 21.49
C SER A 23 -7.49 1.37 20.37
N VAL A 24 -8.00 1.43 19.14
CA VAL A 24 -7.21 1.38 17.90
C VAL A 24 -7.33 2.75 17.24
N VAL A 25 -6.24 3.52 17.27
CA VAL A 25 -6.17 4.80 16.57
C VAL A 25 -5.67 4.53 15.15
N SER A 26 -6.54 4.70 14.17
CA SER A 26 -6.19 4.56 12.75
C SER A 26 -5.73 5.90 12.18
N LEU A 27 -4.69 5.89 11.35
CA LEU A 27 -4.15 7.09 10.69
C LEU A 27 -3.96 6.86 9.19
N LEU A 28 -4.11 7.92 8.41
CA LEU A 28 -3.80 7.93 6.98
C LEU A 28 -2.64 8.88 6.68
N LEU A 29 -1.68 8.43 5.89
CA LEU A 29 -0.59 9.27 5.40
C LEU A 29 -0.54 9.28 3.87
N ASN A 30 -0.71 10.46 3.27
CA ASN A 30 -0.73 10.63 1.81
C ASN A 30 0.62 10.26 1.18
N TYR A 31 0.59 9.55 0.06
CA TYR A 31 1.78 9.26 -0.75
C TYR A 31 1.65 9.69 -2.22
N TYR A 32 0.55 10.32 -2.63
CA TYR A 32 0.36 10.71 -4.03
C TYR A 32 1.49 11.66 -4.48
N PRO A 33 2.28 11.30 -5.51
CA PRO A 33 3.50 12.02 -5.82
C PRO A 33 3.22 13.30 -6.60
N HIS A 34 4.14 14.27 -6.52
CA HIS A 34 4.12 15.47 -7.36
C HIS A 34 4.60 15.19 -8.80
N GLN A 35 5.50 14.21 -8.95
CA GLN A 35 6.11 13.84 -10.23
C GLN A 35 5.73 12.40 -10.57
N LEU A 36 5.48 12.16 -11.86
CA LEU A 36 5.22 10.82 -12.40
C LEU A 36 6.46 10.34 -13.15
N GLN A 37 6.59 9.02 -13.30
CA GLN A 37 7.64 8.42 -14.12
C GLN A 37 7.55 8.90 -15.58
N ASN A 38 8.70 8.89 -16.27
CA ASN A 38 8.74 9.12 -17.71
C ASN A 38 7.94 8.05 -18.47
N VAL A 39 7.45 8.40 -19.66
CA VAL A 39 6.56 7.55 -20.47
C VAL A 39 7.31 6.35 -21.09
N ASP A 40 8.62 6.45 -21.30
CA ASP A 40 9.46 5.42 -21.91
C ASP A 40 10.15 4.52 -20.86
N SER A 41 9.42 4.20 -19.79
CA SER A 41 9.88 3.37 -18.68
C SER A 41 8.95 2.18 -18.44
N TYR A 42 9.43 1.23 -17.63
CA TYR A 42 8.53 0.30 -16.96
C TYR A 42 7.86 0.99 -15.77
N LYS A 43 6.58 0.68 -15.57
CA LYS A 43 5.75 1.29 -14.54
C LYS A 43 6.02 0.63 -13.20
N ILE A 44 6.21 1.47 -12.20
CA ILE A 44 6.22 1.08 -10.80
C ILE A 44 5.08 1.80 -10.07
N SER A 45 4.52 1.18 -9.04
CA SER A 45 3.43 1.79 -8.28
C SER A 45 3.90 3.05 -7.56
N LYS A 46 3.05 4.07 -7.52
CA LYS A 46 3.35 5.40 -6.96
C LYS A 46 3.81 5.34 -5.51
N TYR A 47 3.36 4.36 -4.73
CA TYR A 47 3.77 4.22 -3.32
C TYR A 47 5.25 3.88 -3.16
N ALA A 48 5.91 3.42 -4.22
CA ALA A 48 7.28 2.90 -4.18
C ALA A 48 8.33 3.89 -4.71
N PHE A 49 7.94 5.13 -5.01
CA PHE A 49 8.81 6.14 -5.61
C PHE A 49 9.85 6.69 -4.64
N GLY A 50 9.51 6.78 -3.35
CA GLY A 50 10.36 7.35 -2.30
C GLY A 50 10.88 6.30 -1.31
N GLU A 51 11.13 6.75 -0.08
CA GLU A 51 11.55 5.86 1.01
C GLU A 51 10.45 4.91 1.47
N ASP A 52 10.87 3.79 2.07
CA ASP A 52 10.01 2.75 2.58
C ASP A 52 9.10 3.28 3.70
N TYR A 53 7.81 3.34 3.40
CA TYR A 53 6.77 3.85 4.29
C TYR A 53 6.74 3.18 5.65
N HIS A 54 7.17 1.92 5.76
CA HIS A 54 7.25 1.22 7.04
C HIS A 54 8.17 1.94 8.03
N LEU A 55 9.28 2.52 7.56
CA LEU A 55 10.23 3.22 8.40
C LEU A 55 9.68 4.60 8.77
N VAL A 56 9.25 5.36 7.76
CA VAL A 56 8.72 6.71 7.92
C VAL A 56 7.53 6.75 8.88
N ILE A 57 6.56 5.85 8.69
CA ILE A 57 5.34 5.81 9.50
C ILE A 57 5.63 5.32 10.92
N ARG A 58 6.51 4.32 11.08
CA ARG A 58 6.85 3.81 12.40
C ARG A 58 7.48 4.89 13.28
N ASP A 59 8.36 5.72 12.72
CA ASP A 59 8.99 6.79 13.48
C ASP A 59 7.99 7.91 13.82
N LYS A 60 7.10 8.29 12.89
CA LYS A 60 5.99 9.20 13.19
C LYS A 60 5.05 8.68 14.27
N LEU A 61 4.74 7.38 14.28
CA LEU A 61 3.87 6.79 15.31
C LEU A 61 4.55 6.73 16.68
N LYS A 62 5.86 6.53 16.74
CA LYS A 62 6.62 6.64 18.01
C LYS A 62 6.59 8.07 18.55
N GLU A 63 6.81 9.05 17.68
CA GLU A 63 6.70 10.47 18.07
C GLU A 63 5.29 10.81 18.55
N PHE A 64 4.27 10.30 17.87
CA PHE A 64 2.88 10.51 18.27
C PHE A 64 2.57 9.87 19.64
N LEU A 65 2.98 8.61 19.87
CA LEU A 65 2.84 7.97 21.17
C LEU A 65 3.60 8.71 22.27
N PHE A 66 4.82 9.17 21.99
CA PHE A 66 5.61 9.97 22.93
C PHE A 66 4.92 11.31 23.27
N SER A 67 4.29 11.96 22.28
CA SER A 67 3.51 13.18 22.49
C SER A 67 2.30 12.93 23.38
N ILE A 68 1.61 11.81 23.21
CA ILE A 68 0.50 11.40 24.09
C ILE A 68 1.02 11.23 25.51
N GLN A 69 2.08 10.46 25.69
CA GLN A 69 2.68 10.17 26.99
C GLN A 69 3.13 11.45 27.72
N SER A 70 3.75 12.38 26.97
CA SER A 70 4.18 13.68 27.49
C SER A 70 3.02 14.59 27.90
N SER A 71 1.83 14.41 27.32
CA SER A 71 0.69 15.30 27.53
C SER A 71 -0.24 14.83 28.65
N ILE A 72 -0.46 13.52 28.77
CA ILE A 72 -1.48 12.95 29.68
C ILE A 72 -0.94 11.89 30.66
N GLY A 73 0.35 11.53 30.58
CA GLY A 73 0.98 10.58 31.50
C GLY A 73 1.16 9.18 30.89
N GLU A 74 1.21 8.17 31.75
CA GLU A 74 1.52 6.79 31.35
C GLU A 74 0.42 6.20 30.45
N VAL A 75 0.79 5.89 29.21
CA VAL A 75 -0.04 5.23 28.20
C VAL A 75 0.84 4.19 27.50
N SER A 76 0.42 2.93 27.52
CA SER A 76 1.06 1.86 26.77
C SER A 76 0.49 1.80 25.37
N GLY A 77 1.36 1.57 24.39
CA GLY A 77 0.91 1.45 23.02
C GLY A 77 1.93 0.86 22.08
N ARG A 78 1.45 0.42 20.92
CA ARG A 78 2.30 -0.13 19.87
C ARG A 78 1.84 0.31 18.49
N ALA A 79 2.83 0.69 17.70
CA ALA A 79 2.69 1.10 16.31
C ALA A 79 2.65 -0.11 15.37
N PHE A 80 1.74 -0.08 14.40
CA PHE A 80 1.55 -1.10 13.36
C PHE A 80 1.40 -0.43 11.98
N VAL A 81 1.95 -1.11 10.98
CA VAL A 81 1.92 -0.69 9.56
C VAL A 81 2.27 -1.90 8.69
N ASP A 82 1.29 -2.45 7.94
CA ASP A 82 1.34 -3.53 6.91
C ASP A 82 1.91 -4.92 7.33
N SER A 83 2.94 -4.91 8.16
CA SER A 83 3.82 -6.04 8.49
C SER A 83 3.35 -6.90 9.68
N ALA A 84 2.31 -6.47 10.39
CA ALA A 84 1.77 -7.17 11.55
C ALA A 84 0.42 -7.81 11.22
N PRO A 85 -0.08 -8.75 12.05
CA PRO A 85 -1.39 -9.34 11.83
C PRO A 85 -2.51 -8.39 12.29
N VAL A 86 -2.54 -7.17 11.75
CA VAL A 86 -3.62 -6.18 11.90
C VAL A 86 -4.36 -6.10 10.56
N LEU A 87 -5.67 -5.84 10.61
CA LEU A 87 -6.50 -5.63 9.41
C LEU A 87 -6.66 -4.13 9.16
N ASP A 88 -5.58 -3.49 8.72
CA ASP A 88 -5.41 -2.03 8.66
C ASP A 88 -6.61 -1.33 7.99
N LYS A 89 -7.00 -1.82 6.81
CA LYS A 89 -8.17 -1.30 6.07
C LYS A 89 -9.49 -1.44 6.84
N ALA A 90 -9.68 -2.53 7.57
CA ALA A 90 -10.90 -2.78 8.33
C ALA A 90 -10.99 -1.83 9.54
N TRP A 91 -9.87 -1.63 10.25
CA TRP A 91 -9.81 -0.68 11.36
C TRP A 91 -10.00 0.76 10.89
N ALA A 92 -9.38 1.15 9.79
CA ALA A 92 -9.56 2.48 9.22
C ALA A 92 -10.99 2.76 8.75
N ALA A 93 -11.67 1.75 8.18
CA ALA A 93 -13.08 1.88 7.81
C ALA A 93 -13.98 1.97 9.07
N LYS A 94 -13.70 1.16 10.09
CA LYS A 94 -14.45 1.16 11.35
C LYS A 94 -14.30 2.48 12.12
N SER A 95 -13.12 3.10 12.06
CA SER A 95 -12.84 4.41 12.67
C SER A 95 -13.28 5.60 11.82
N GLY A 96 -14.07 5.39 10.75
CA GLY A 96 -14.65 6.49 9.97
C GLY A 96 -13.70 7.22 9.02
N LEU A 97 -12.47 6.73 8.81
CA LEU A 97 -11.52 7.38 7.89
C LEU A 97 -11.93 7.25 6.42
N GLY A 98 -12.80 6.29 6.11
CA GLY A 98 -13.26 6.03 4.76
C GLY A 98 -14.15 4.80 4.67
N TRP A 99 -14.48 4.40 3.45
CA TRP A 99 -15.19 3.15 3.16
C TRP A 99 -14.30 2.25 2.29
N ILE A 100 -14.55 0.94 2.33
CA ILE A 100 -13.87 0.00 1.44
C ILE A 100 -14.49 0.12 0.05
N GLY A 101 -13.70 0.44 -0.97
CA GLY A 101 -14.15 0.49 -2.35
C GLY A 101 -14.24 -0.91 -2.98
N LYS A 102 -14.89 -1.01 -4.15
CA LYS A 102 -15.01 -2.29 -4.89
C LYS A 102 -13.67 -2.89 -5.31
N ASN A 103 -12.60 -2.08 -5.39
CA ASN A 103 -11.22 -2.51 -5.60
C ASN A 103 -10.51 -2.95 -4.30
N SER A 104 -11.23 -3.03 -3.18
CA SER A 104 -10.74 -3.39 -1.84
C SER A 104 -9.70 -2.43 -1.24
N ASN A 105 -9.61 -1.19 -1.73
CA ASN A 105 -8.85 -0.12 -1.07
C ASN A 105 -9.77 0.73 -0.21
N LEU A 106 -9.21 1.32 0.85
CA LEU A 106 -9.91 2.36 1.61
C LEU A 106 -10.01 3.61 0.75
N LEU A 107 -11.20 4.19 0.66
CA LEU A 107 -11.51 5.41 -0.07
C LEU A 107 -11.98 6.50 0.88
N THR A 108 -11.50 7.72 0.66
CA THR A 108 -12.00 8.93 1.34
C THR A 108 -12.49 9.94 0.30
N GLN A 109 -13.55 10.69 0.62
CA GLN A 109 -14.17 11.62 -0.33
C GLN A 109 -13.23 12.75 -0.77
N LYS A 110 -12.33 13.19 0.11
CA LYS A 110 -11.52 14.39 -0.13
C LYS A 110 -10.32 14.14 -1.03
N VAL A 111 -9.82 12.92 -1.03
CA VAL A 111 -8.46 12.64 -1.52
C VAL A 111 -8.30 11.24 -2.13
N GLY A 112 -9.34 10.42 -2.12
CA GLY A 112 -9.34 9.11 -2.75
C GLY A 112 -8.62 8.05 -1.91
N SER A 113 -7.64 7.36 -2.49
CA SER A 113 -7.07 6.12 -1.95
C SER A 113 -5.55 6.09 -1.91
N PHE A 114 -4.87 7.19 -2.27
CA PHE A 114 -3.40 7.28 -2.26
C PHE A 114 -2.85 7.57 -0.86
N TYR A 115 -3.14 6.66 0.08
CA TYR A 115 -2.74 6.75 1.47
C TYR A 115 -2.15 5.44 1.96
N PHE A 116 -1.12 5.54 2.77
CA PHE A 116 -0.75 4.46 3.69
C PHE A 116 -1.71 4.49 4.88
N ILE A 117 -1.99 3.31 5.42
CA ILE A 117 -2.80 3.13 6.62
C ILE A 117 -1.85 2.65 7.72
N ALA A 118 -2.08 3.13 8.94
CA ALA A 118 -1.31 2.73 10.09
C ALA A 118 -2.16 2.76 11.35
N GLU A 119 -1.81 1.92 12.33
CA GLU A 119 -2.55 1.77 13.56
C GLU A 119 -1.64 2.00 14.76
N LEU A 120 -2.15 2.74 15.74
CA LEU A 120 -1.60 2.83 17.07
C LEU A 120 -2.61 2.21 18.03
N ILE A 121 -2.31 1.00 18.51
CA ILE A 121 -3.14 0.30 19.50
C ILE A 121 -2.65 0.71 20.89
N ILE A 122 -3.56 1.20 21.75
CA ILE A 122 -3.25 1.78 23.06
C ILE A 122 -4.20 1.27 24.16
N ASP A 123 -3.73 1.34 25.40
CA ASP A 123 -4.46 0.97 26.63
C ASP A 123 -5.41 2.08 27.16
N LEU A 124 -5.54 3.16 26.39
CA LEU A 124 -6.36 4.32 26.69
C LEU A 124 -7.76 4.17 26.09
N GLU A 125 -8.79 4.34 26.91
CA GLU A 125 -10.19 4.44 26.47
C GLU A 125 -10.41 5.81 25.81
N LEU A 126 -11.07 5.84 24.66
CA LEU A 126 -11.34 7.06 23.90
C LEU A 126 -12.83 7.16 23.55
N GLU A 127 -13.25 8.35 23.14
CA GLU A 127 -14.51 8.50 22.41
C GLU A 127 -14.33 7.96 20.98
N TYR A 128 -15.13 6.97 20.60
CA TYR A 128 -14.96 6.28 19.33
C TYR A 128 -15.72 6.94 18.19
N ASP A 129 -15.04 7.05 17.05
CA ASP A 129 -15.65 7.42 15.78
C ASP A 129 -16.61 6.35 15.24
N HIS A 130 -17.36 6.72 14.20
CA HIS A 130 -18.29 5.84 13.51
C HIS A 130 -17.91 5.66 12.04
N ALA A 131 -18.16 4.45 11.53
CA ALA A 131 -17.97 4.14 10.13
C ALA A 131 -18.81 5.06 9.23
N VAL A 132 -18.25 5.40 8.07
CA VAL A 132 -18.93 6.19 7.04
C VAL A 132 -19.63 5.27 6.03
N THR A 133 -20.56 5.84 5.26
CA THR A 133 -21.31 5.12 4.23
C THR A 133 -20.46 4.81 3.00
N ASP A 134 -20.79 3.73 2.29
CA ASP A 134 -20.22 3.43 0.97
C ASP A 134 -20.64 4.47 -0.08
N HIS A 135 -19.70 4.94 -0.89
CA HIS A 135 -19.95 5.89 -1.99
C HIS A 135 -19.46 5.40 -3.37
N CYS A 136 -19.29 4.09 -3.57
CA CYS A 136 -19.05 3.51 -4.89
C CYS A 136 -20.31 3.47 -5.77
N GLY A 137 -21.49 3.26 -5.17
CA GLY A 137 -22.75 3.19 -5.91
C GLY A 137 -22.72 2.14 -7.04
N SER A 138 -23.25 2.49 -8.21
CA SER A 138 -23.24 1.63 -9.41
C SER A 138 -21.91 1.58 -10.16
N CYS A 139 -20.90 2.36 -9.78
CA CYS A 139 -19.62 2.44 -10.48
C CYS A 139 -18.89 1.08 -10.54
N THR A 140 -18.36 0.71 -11.70
CA THR A 140 -17.58 -0.52 -11.94
C THR A 140 -16.20 -0.25 -12.54
N ALA A 141 -15.77 1.01 -12.66
CA ALA A 141 -14.57 1.42 -13.39
C ALA A 141 -13.30 0.61 -13.05
N CYS A 142 -13.08 0.33 -11.76
CA CYS A 142 -11.94 -0.47 -11.31
C CYS A 142 -12.01 -1.94 -11.72
N ILE A 143 -13.21 -2.53 -11.69
CA ILE A 143 -13.48 -3.91 -12.11
C ILE A 143 -13.23 -4.01 -13.62
N ASP A 144 -13.84 -3.11 -14.39
CA ASP A 144 -13.79 -3.12 -15.85
C ASP A 144 -12.37 -2.87 -16.39
N SER A 145 -11.58 -2.07 -15.68
CA SER A 145 -10.21 -1.71 -16.11
C SER A 145 -9.13 -2.66 -15.61
N CYS A 146 -9.44 -3.62 -14.73
CA CYS A 146 -8.44 -4.53 -14.18
C CYS A 146 -7.89 -5.46 -15.29
N PRO A 147 -6.60 -5.35 -15.70
CA PRO A 147 -6.13 -6.00 -16.93
C PRO A 147 -6.20 -7.54 -16.88
N THR A 148 -6.08 -8.10 -15.67
CA THR A 148 -6.09 -9.54 -15.41
C THR A 148 -7.39 -10.03 -14.80
N GLN A 149 -8.41 -9.16 -14.70
CA GLN A 149 -9.70 -9.45 -14.07
C GLN A 149 -9.55 -10.02 -12.64
N ALA A 150 -8.58 -9.48 -11.90
CA ALA A 150 -8.32 -9.88 -10.51
C ALA A 150 -9.45 -9.45 -9.56
N ILE A 151 -10.22 -8.42 -9.89
CA ILE A 151 -11.40 -8.03 -9.10
C ILE A 151 -12.59 -8.86 -9.61
N VAL A 152 -12.79 -10.05 -9.01
CA VAL A 152 -13.76 -11.05 -9.49
C VAL A 152 -15.20 -10.73 -9.10
N ALA A 153 -15.38 -9.92 -8.05
CA ALA A 153 -16.65 -9.36 -7.61
C ALA A 153 -16.37 -8.06 -6.84
N PRO A 154 -17.36 -7.18 -6.63
CA PRO A 154 -17.21 -6.04 -5.73
C PRO A 154 -16.59 -6.47 -4.39
N TYR A 155 -15.52 -5.79 -3.97
CA TYR A 155 -14.81 -6.02 -2.71
C TYR A 155 -14.03 -7.35 -2.62
N VAL A 156 -13.93 -8.10 -3.72
CA VAL A 156 -13.22 -9.40 -3.77
C VAL A 156 -12.12 -9.34 -4.82
N VAL A 157 -10.87 -9.37 -4.37
CA VAL A 157 -9.68 -9.43 -5.22
C VAL A 157 -9.05 -10.81 -5.13
N ASP A 158 -8.98 -11.50 -6.26
CA ASP A 158 -8.20 -12.71 -6.42
C ASP A 158 -6.71 -12.35 -6.55
N GLY A 159 -5.97 -12.54 -5.46
CA GLY A 159 -4.53 -12.31 -5.41
C GLY A 159 -3.76 -13.14 -6.45
N SER A 160 -4.25 -14.33 -6.81
CA SER A 160 -3.60 -15.20 -7.81
C SER A 160 -3.69 -14.68 -9.24
N LYS A 161 -4.41 -13.57 -9.47
CA LYS A 161 -4.49 -12.85 -10.75
C LYS A 161 -3.97 -11.42 -10.65
N CYS A 162 -3.71 -10.91 -9.45
CA CYS A 162 -3.38 -9.51 -9.25
C CYS A 162 -1.93 -9.21 -9.69
N ILE A 163 -1.75 -8.25 -10.60
CA ILE A 163 -0.42 -7.79 -11.05
C ILE A 163 0.46 -7.36 -9.86
N SER A 164 -0.12 -6.70 -8.87
CA SER A 164 0.60 -6.29 -7.66
C SER A 164 1.15 -7.50 -6.89
N TYR A 165 0.32 -8.54 -6.71
CA TYR A 165 0.78 -9.79 -6.07
C TYR A 165 1.87 -10.47 -6.90
N PHE A 166 1.68 -10.61 -8.21
CA PHE A 166 2.66 -11.24 -9.09
C PHE A 166 4.02 -10.56 -9.06
N THR A 167 4.04 -9.23 -9.09
CA THR A 167 5.27 -8.46 -9.19
C THR A 167 6.00 -8.28 -7.86
N ILE A 168 5.30 -8.42 -6.72
CA ILE A 168 5.86 -8.17 -5.38
C ILE A 168 6.06 -9.46 -4.58
N GLU A 169 5.06 -10.33 -4.53
CA GLU A 169 4.97 -11.42 -3.55
C GLU A 169 5.25 -12.80 -4.13
N LEU A 170 4.83 -13.04 -5.38
CA LEU A 170 5.07 -14.33 -6.04
C LEU A 170 6.58 -14.57 -6.15
N LYS A 171 7.05 -15.76 -5.74
CA LYS A 171 8.47 -16.14 -5.83
C LYS A 171 8.76 -17.04 -7.03
N GLU A 172 7.74 -17.75 -7.49
CA GLU A 172 7.76 -18.65 -8.64
C GLU A 172 7.63 -17.88 -9.96
N ASN A 173 7.58 -18.59 -11.08
CA ASN A 173 7.38 -17.95 -12.38
C ASN A 173 5.95 -17.41 -12.54
N ILE A 174 5.83 -16.26 -13.21
CA ILE A 174 4.53 -15.69 -13.56
C ILE A 174 3.88 -16.61 -14.60
N PRO A 175 2.59 -16.97 -14.44
CA PRO A 175 1.90 -17.85 -15.38
C PRO A 175 1.91 -17.30 -16.82
N VAL A 176 2.12 -18.16 -17.80
CA VAL A 176 2.29 -17.76 -19.22
C VAL A 176 1.02 -17.14 -19.78
N GLU A 177 -0.14 -17.55 -19.30
CA GLU A 177 -1.45 -16.98 -19.64
C GLU A 177 -1.59 -15.49 -19.28
N MET A 178 -0.72 -14.95 -18.41
CA MET A 178 -0.70 -13.53 -18.05
C MET A 178 0.17 -12.68 -19.00
N LYS A 179 0.85 -13.29 -19.98
CA LYS A 179 1.78 -12.60 -20.89
C LYS A 179 1.03 -11.52 -21.68
N GLY A 180 1.60 -10.32 -21.72
CA GLY A 180 1.01 -9.16 -22.41
C GLY A 180 -0.07 -8.41 -21.63
N LEU A 181 -0.54 -8.90 -20.48
CA LEU A 181 -1.60 -8.25 -19.70
C LEU A 181 -1.08 -7.20 -18.70
N PHE A 182 0.22 -7.18 -18.43
CA PHE A 182 0.80 -6.32 -17.39
C PHE A 182 0.98 -4.87 -17.83
N ASN A 183 0.83 -4.51 -19.11
CA ASN A 183 0.88 -3.11 -19.58
C ASN A 183 2.09 -2.30 -19.02
N ASP A 184 3.28 -2.91 -19.07
CA ASP A 184 4.56 -2.40 -18.55
C ASP A 184 4.69 -2.29 -17.01
N TRP A 185 3.74 -2.81 -16.22
CA TRP A 185 3.87 -2.84 -14.75
C TRP A 185 4.94 -3.85 -14.29
N ALA A 186 6.09 -3.33 -13.86
CA ALA A 186 7.22 -4.12 -13.36
C ALA A 186 7.24 -4.27 -11.83
N PHE A 187 6.60 -3.36 -11.08
CA PHE A 187 6.48 -3.47 -9.62
C PHE A 187 5.18 -2.81 -9.13
N GLY A 188 4.29 -3.59 -8.49
CA GLY A 188 2.97 -3.11 -8.08
C GLY A 188 2.05 -2.83 -9.27
N CYS A 189 0.86 -2.30 -9.00
CA CYS A 189 -0.10 -1.90 -10.02
C CYS A 189 -1.11 -0.89 -9.46
N ASP A 190 -1.23 0.28 -10.08
CA ASP A 190 -2.16 1.34 -9.65
C ASP A 190 -3.43 1.41 -10.49
N VAL A 191 -3.63 0.55 -11.49
CA VAL A 191 -4.74 0.69 -12.47
C VAL A 191 -6.09 0.86 -11.78
N CYS A 192 -6.40 0.02 -10.78
CA CYS A 192 -7.67 0.08 -10.07
C CYS A 192 -7.84 1.33 -9.19
N GLN A 193 -6.75 2.01 -8.84
CA GLN A 193 -6.75 3.30 -8.15
C GLN A 193 -6.84 4.44 -9.16
N ASP A 194 -6.03 4.43 -10.22
CA ASP A 194 -5.95 5.49 -11.22
C ASP A 194 -7.27 5.72 -11.94
N VAL A 195 -8.06 4.66 -12.17
CA VAL A 195 -9.40 4.77 -12.78
C VAL A 195 -10.52 5.09 -11.78
N CYS A 196 -10.23 5.10 -10.48
CA CYS A 196 -11.24 5.36 -9.45
C CYS A 196 -11.66 6.84 -9.49
N PRO A 197 -12.95 7.18 -9.66
CA PRO A 197 -13.40 8.57 -9.74
C PRO A 197 -13.08 9.40 -8.48
N TRP A 198 -12.93 8.76 -7.32
CA TRP A 198 -12.57 9.42 -6.06
C TRP A 198 -11.11 9.89 -6.03
N ASN A 199 -10.23 9.31 -6.85
CA ASN A 199 -8.83 9.72 -6.95
C ASN A 199 -8.61 10.97 -7.81
N ARG A 200 -9.64 11.48 -8.51
CA ARG A 200 -9.54 12.77 -9.22
C ARG A 200 -9.28 13.96 -8.28
N PHE A 201 -9.53 13.78 -6.98
CA PHE A 201 -9.31 14.76 -5.94
C PHE A 201 -7.95 14.62 -5.24
N ALA A 202 -7.13 13.66 -5.65
CA ALA A 202 -5.81 13.44 -5.07
C ALA A 202 -4.94 14.69 -5.21
N LYS A 203 -4.26 15.05 -4.12
CA LYS A 203 -3.29 16.15 -4.07
C LYS A 203 -1.92 15.58 -3.73
N PRO A 204 -0.83 16.14 -4.27
CA PRO A 204 0.51 15.71 -3.91
C PRO A 204 0.74 15.70 -2.39
N HIS A 205 1.47 14.72 -1.89
CA HIS A 205 1.91 14.67 -0.50
C HIS A 205 2.88 15.81 -0.18
N SER A 206 3.05 16.10 1.11
CA SER A 206 4.03 17.06 1.62
C SER A 206 5.16 16.42 2.42
N GLU A 207 5.21 15.08 2.50
CA GLU A 207 6.25 14.32 3.21
C GLU A 207 7.54 14.24 2.38
N PRO A 208 8.66 14.87 2.80
CA PRO A 208 9.89 14.88 2.01
C PRO A 208 10.50 13.49 1.79
N LEU A 209 10.34 12.55 2.73
CA LEU A 209 10.86 11.19 2.58
C LEU A 209 10.12 10.38 1.51
N PHE A 210 8.93 10.81 1.10
CA PHE A 210 8.19 10.22 -0.01
C PHE A 210 8.45 10.88 -1.36
N ASN A 211 9.27 11.93 -1.39
CA ASN A 211 9.70 12.51 -2.66
C ASN A 211 10.35 11.42 -3.52
N ALA A 212 9.93 11.40 -4.79
CA ALA A 212 10.39 10.40 -5.72
C ALA A 212 11.92 10.49 -5.92
N ASN A 213 12.60 9.34 -5.88
CA ASN A 213 14.00 9.27 -6.23
C ASN A 213 14.16 9.60 -7.73
N SER A 214 15.01 10.57 -8.05
CA SER A 214 15.22 11.04 -9.42
C SER A 214 15.64 9.92 -10.37
N GLU A 215 16.48 8.98 -9.90
CA GLU A 215 16.93 7.83 -10.69
C GLU A 215 15.73 6.97 -11.11
N ILE A 216 14.82 6.69 -10.17
CA ILE A 216 13.61 5.89 -10.43
C ILE A 216 12.70 6.55 -11.47
N LEU A 217 12.60 7.89 -11.43
CA LEU A 217 11.79 8.65 -12.38
C LEU A 217 12.41 8.72 -13.78
N SER A 218 13.73 8.69 -13.90
CA SER A 218 14.45 8.88 -15.16
C SER A 218 14.85 7.59 -15.87
N MET A 219 14.86 6.43 -15.18
CA MET A 219 15.20 5.15 -15.81
C MET A 219 14.32 4.87 -17.03
N SER A 220 14.94 4.61 -18.18
CA SER A 220 14.29 4.12 -19.39
C SER A 220 14.08 2.60 -19.33
N LYS A 221 13.28 2.04 -20.23
CA LYS A 221 13.16 0.57 -20.37
C LYS A 221 14.52 -0.11 -20.57
N LYS A 222 15.44 0.52 -21.30
CA LYS A 222 16.80 0.00 -21.51
C LYS A 222 17.58 -0.08 -20.20
N ASP A 223 17.52 0.98 -19.39
CA ASP A 223 18.22 1.01 -18.09
C ASP A 223 17.71 -0.08 -17.15
N TRP A 224 16.40 -0.34 -17.16
CA TRP A 224 15.80 -1.45 -16.41
C TRP A 224 16.27 -2.83 -16.93
N ILE A 225 16.34 -3.02 -18.25
CA ILE A 225 16.78 -4.30 -18.83
C ILE A 225 18.24 -4.61 -18.48
N GLU A 226 19.09 -3.57 -18.50
CA GLU A 226 20.54 -3.65 -18.27
C GLU A 226 20.94 -3.50 -16.79
N ILE A 227 19.96 -3.32 -15.87
CA ILE A 227 20.25 -3.07 -14.46
C ILE A 227 21.04 -4.22 -13.82
N THR A 228 22.12 -3.87 -13.12
CA THR A 228 22.93 -4.83 -12.35
C THR A 228 22.48 -4.90 -10.90
N GLU A 229 22.90 -5.95 -10.18
CA GLU A 229 22.55 -6.10 -8.76
C GLU A 229 23.16 -4.98 -7.89
N GLU A 230 24.35 -4.50 -8.24
CA GLU A 230 25.03 -3.38 -7.56
C GLU A 230 24.22 -2.09 -7.73
N THR A 231 23.83 -1.76 -8.96
CA THR A 231 23.00 -0.59 -9.25
C THR A 231 21.65 -0.70 -8.56
N PHE A 232 21.01 -1.87 -8.58
CA PHE A 232 19.76 -2.11 -7.87
C PHE A 232 19.89 -1.84 -6.36
N LYS A 233 20.94 -2.36 -5.71
CA LYS A 233 21.18 -2.14 -4.28
C LYS A 233 21.43 -0.68 -3.95
N ALA A 234 22.10 0.06 -4.84
CA ALA A 234 22.37 1.47 -4.65
C ALA A 234 21.10 2.34 -4.82
N VAL A 235 20.40 2.20 -5.95
CA VAL A 235 19.22 3.02 -6.30
C VAL A 235 18.04 2.74 -5.37
N PHE A 236 17.78 1.47 -5.07
CA PHE A 236 16.59 1.07 -4.30
C PHE A 236 16.86 0.82 -2.82
N LYS A 237 18.03 1.20 -2.28
CA LYS A 237 18.49 0.87 -0.90
C LYS A 237 17.40 1.05 0.18
N ASN A 238 16.63 2.14 0.09
CA ASN A 238 15.58 2.51 1.03
C ASN A 238 14.17 2.44 0.43
N SER A 239 13.99 1.89 -0.78
CA SER A 239 12.69 1.85 -1.46
C SER A 239 11.93 0.56 -1.14
N PRO A 240 10.58 0.58 -1.10
CA PRO A 240 9.75 -0.62 -1.04
C PRO A 240 10.04 -1.66 -2.14
N ILE A 241 10.61 -1.24 -3.27
CA ILE A 241 10.98 -2.10 -4.40
C ILE A 241 11.91 -3.27 -3.97
N LYS A 242 12.69 -3.08 -2.91
CA LYS A 242 13.53 -4.14 -2.34
C LYS A 242 12.77 -5.38 -1.92
N ARG A 243 11.46 -5.28 -1.65
CA ARG A 243 10.61 -6.42 -1.30
C ARG A 243 10.63 -7.51 -2.38
N ALA A 244 10.61 -7.11 -3.66
CA ALA A 244 10.72 -8.04 -4.79
C ALA A 244 12.15 -8.61 -4.96
N LYS A 245 13.16 -7.95 -4.39
CA LYS A 245 14.60 -8.21 -4.60
C LYS A 245 15.01 -8.05 -6.07
N PHE A 246 16.32 -8.01 -6.32
CA PHE A 246 16.88 -7.88 -7.67
C PHE A 246 16.36 -8.98 -8.61
N GLN A 247 16.37 -10.24 -8.16
CA GLN A 247 15.91 -11.39 -8.96
C GLN A 247 14.43 -11.31 -9.32
N GLY A 248 13.56 -10.83 -8.41
CA GLY A 248 12.14 -10.67 -8.69
C GLY A 248 11.89 -9.55 -9.71
N ILE A 249 12.58 -8.42 -9.58
CA ILE A 249 12.51 -7.34 -10.57
C ILE A 249 13.01 -7.80 -11.94
N LYS A 250 14.13 -8.52 -12.00
CA LYS A 250 14.65 -9.04 -13.26
C LYS A 250 13.67 -10.00 -13.93
N ARG A 251 13.10 -10.94 -13.16
CA ARG A 251 12.03 -11.83 -13.62
C ARG A 251 10.83 -11.05 -14.15
N ASN A 252 10.39 -9.99 -13.47
CA ASN A 252 9.25 -9.19 -13.91
C ASN A 252 9.56 -8.48 -15.23
N ILE A 253 10.76 -7.92 -15.40
CA ILE A 253 11.19 -7.25 -16.63
C ILE A 253 11.27 -8.25 -17.79
N ASP A 254 11.89 -9.40 -17.58
CA ASP A 254 12.01 -10.46 -18.59
C ASP A 254 10.63 -11.02 -18.98
N PHE A 255 9.65 -10.98 -18.06
CA PHE A 255 8.26 -11.32 -18.37
C PHE A 255 7.54 -10.25 -19.21
N LEU A 256 7.96 -8.99 -19.14
CA LEU A 256 7.38 -7.89 -19.92
C LEU A 256 7.97 -7.80 -21.34
N THR A 257 9.22 -8.24 -21.53
CA THR A 257 9.88 -8.34 -22.86
C THR A 257 9.43 -9.57 -23.62
#